data_AF-A0A934V0Z0-F1
#
_entry.id   AF-A0A934V0Z0-F1
#
_cell.length_a   1.000
_cell.length_b   1.000
_cell.length_c   1.000
_cell.angle_alpha   90.00
_cell.angle_beta   90.00
_cell.angle_gamma   90.00
#
_symmetry.space_group_name_H-M   'P 1'
#
loop_
_entity.id
_entity.type
_entity.pdbx_description
1 polymer ?
#
loop_
_entity_poly.entity_id
_entity_poly.type
_entity_poly.pdbx_seq_one_letter_code
_entity_poly.pdbx_strand_id
1 'polypeptide(L)'
;MATRKSESQQTSDAAAMMAPFQDTMTSMQSQVARMMTGNAELARRWMDGWSRVMTELMDFSGRRLQDNLDTLERAARCNDPGEALRMQMSGLESTVRVYADEAGRIYDLCSKTGQECMDAFDDNGDAAGTKPSPSRHAAE
;
A
#
# COMPACT_ATOMS: atom_id res chain seq x y z
N MET A 1 -60.02 -11.74 -29.89
CA MET A 1 -58.56 -11.96 -30.10
C MET A 1 -57.77 -10.64 -30.29
N ALA A 2 -58.30 -9.47 -29.89
CA ALA A 2 -57.64 -8.17 -30.05
C ALA A 2 -57.03 -7.62 -28.74
N THR A 3 -57.53 -8.05 -27.58
CA THR A 3 -57.15 -7.52 -26.25
C THR A 3 -55.75 -7.98 -25.79
N ARG A 4 -55.30 -9.17 -26.21
CA ARG A 4 -53.99 -9.73 -25.79
C ARG A 4 -52.79 -9.06 -26.46
N LYS A 5 -53.00 -8.40 -27.61
CA LYS A 5 -51.95 -7.68 -28.35
C LYS A 5 -51.64 -6.31 -27.73
N SER A 6 -52.63 -5.61 -27.15
CA SER A 6 -52.37 -4.31 -26.53
C SER A 6 -51.66 -4.44 -25.18
N GLU A 7 -51.96 -5.48 -24.39
CA GLU A 7 -51.26 -5.75 -23.12
C GLU A 7 -49.78 -6.13 -23.32
N SER A 8 -49.45 -6.91 -24.36
CA SER A 8 -48.04 -7.26 -24.63
C SER A 8 -47.23 -6.09 -25.19
N GLN A 9 -47.89 -5.15 -25.86
CA GLN A 9 -47.24 -3.98 -26.44
C GLN A 9 -47.03 -2.88 -25.39
N GLN A 10 -48.00 -2.70 -24.50
CA GLN A 10 -47.90 -1.78 -23.35
C GLN A 10 -46.84 -2.22 -22.32
N THR A 11 -46.66 -3.53 -22.12
CA THR A 11 -45.60 -4.08 -21.27
C THR A 11 -44.21 -4.00 -21.92
N SER A 12 -44.13 -4.14 -23.25
CA SER A 12 -42.90 -3.93 -24.02
C SER A 12 -42.42 -2.48 -23.99
N ASP A 13 -43.33 -1.51 -24.14
CA ASP A 13 -42.99 -0.09 -24.11
C ASP A 13 -42.59 0.37 -22.70
N ALA A 14 -43.25 -0.16 -21.66
CA ALA A 14 -42.85 0.07 -20.28
C ALA A 14 -41.47 -0.54 -19.94
N ALA A 15 -41.16 -1.72 -20.46
CA ALA A 15 -39.83 -2.34 -20.32
C ALA A 15 -38.75 -1.55 -21.06
N ALA A 16 -39.04 -1.06 -22.27
CA ALA A 16 -38.12 -0.21 -23.04
C ALA A 16 -37.88 1.15 -22.37
N MET A 17 -38.88 1.73 -21.70
CA MET A 17 -38.71 2.95 -20.91
C MET A 17 -37.87 2.75 -19.63
N MET A 18 -37.89 1.55 -19.04
CA MET A 18 -37.14 1.24 -17.81
C MET A 18 -35.74 0.69 -18.07
N ALA A 19 -35.45 0.18 -19.27
CA ALA A 19 -34.14 -0.33 -19.67
C ALA A 19 -32.95 0.64 -19.41
N PRO A 20 -32.99 1.93 -19.80
CA PRO A 20 -31.88 2.84 -19.53
C PRO A 20 -31.66 3.12 -18.03
N PHE A 21 -32.73 3.08 -17.23
CA PHE A 21 -32.64 3.19 -15.77
C PHE A 21 -32.03 1.93 -15.15
N GLN A 22 -32.41 0.76 -15.65
CA GLN A 22 -31.85 -0.53 -15.23
C GLN A 22 -30.35 -0.62 -15.56
N ASP A 23 -29.95 -0.23 -16.77
CA ASP A 23 -28.53 -0.17 -17.17
C ASP A 23 -27.75 0.81 -16.30
N THR A 24 -28.34 1.96 -15.96
CA THR A 24 -27.72 2.93 -15.06
C THR A 24 -27.49 2.32 -13.68
N MET A 25 -28.50 1.67 -13.10
CA MET A 25 -28.39 0.98 -11.80
C MET A 25 -27.35 -0.15 -11.81
N THR A 26 -27.33 -0.98 -12.86
CA THR A 26 -26.35 -2.06 -12.99
C THR A 26 -24.93 -1.51 -13.15
N SER A 27 -24.75 -0.41 -13.89
CA SER A 27 -23.45 0.25 -13.99
C SER A 27 -23.00 0.82 -12.64
N MET A 28 -23.89 1.49 -11.89
CA MET A 28 -23.61 2.01 -10.54
C MET A 28 -23.23 0.88 -9.58
N GLN A 29 -23.99 -0.23 -9.57
CA GLN A 29 -23.67 -1.39 -8.74
C GLN A 29 -22.30 -1.98 -9.08
N SER A 30 -21.96 -2.08 -10.37
CA SER A 30 -20.65 -2.57 -10.81
C SER A 30 -19.51 -1.63 -10.43
N GLN A 31 -19.76 -0.32 -10.39
CA GLN A 31 -18.78 0.70 -10.01
C GLN A 31 -18.53 0.67 -8.51
N VAL A 32 -19.58 0.55 -7.70
CA VAL A 32 -19.48 0.40 -6.24
C VAL A 32 -18.76 -0.89 -5.86
N ALA A 33 -19.04 -2.01 -6.55
CA ALA A 33 -18.34 -3.27 -6.32
C ALA A 33 -16.83 -3.16 -6.61
N ARG A 34 -16.46 -2.54 -7.74
CA ARG A 34 -15.06 -2.29 -8.10
C ARG A 34 -14.34 -1.40 -7.09
N MET A 35 -15.00 -0.33 -6.63
CA MET A 35 -14.46 0.55 -5.59
C MET A 35 -14.23 -0.21 -4.26
N MET A 36 -15.16 -1.07 -3.85
CA MET A 36 -15.02 -1.88 -2.64
C MET A 36 -13.85 -2.87 -2.73
N THR A 37 -13.76 -3.62 -3.84
CA THR A 37 -12.64 -4.53 -4.09
C THR A 37 -11.31 -3.78 -4.11
N GLY A 38 -11.32 -2.60 -4.71
CA GLY A 38 -10.16 -1.74 -4.77
C GLY A 38 -9.64 -1.25 -3.43
N ASN A 39 -10.54 -0.74 -2.59
CA ASN A 39 -10.20 -0.33 -1.24
C ASN A 39 -9.69 -1.51 -0.40
N ALA A 40 -10.26 -2.71 -0.58
CA ALA A 40 -9.79 -3.90 0.12
C ALA A 40 -8.36 -4.28 -0.29
N GLU A 41 -8.03 -4.21 -1.58
CA GLU A 41 -6.68 -4.49 -2.08
C GLU A 41 -5.67 -3.44 -1.61
N LEU A 42 -6.04 -2.15 -1.65
CA LEU A 42 -5.22 -1.07 -1.09
C LEU A 42 -4.93 -1.29 0.39
N ALA A 43 -5.98 -1.58 1.17
CA ALA A 43 -5.83 -1.85 2.60
C ALA A 43 -4.92 -3.06 2.86
N ARG A 44 -5.02 -4.12 2.03
CA ARG A 44 -4.16 -5.30 2.11
C ARG A 44 -2.70 -4.93 1.88
N ARG A 45 -2.38 -4.22 0.79
CA ARG A 45 -1.00 -3.82 0.47
C ARG A 45 -0.40 -2.89 1.52
N TRP A 46 -1.20 -1.95 2.02
CA TRP A 46 -0.78 -1.09 3.12
C TRP A 46 -0.45 -1.87 4.39
N MET A 47 -1.32 -2.81 4.80
CA MET A 47 -1.07 -3.66 5.97
C MET A 47 0.16 -4.55 5.78
N ASP A 48 0.33 -5.16 4.60
CA ASP A 48 1.48 -6.00 4.28
C ASP A 48 2.79 -5.19 4.35
N GLY A 49 2.80 -3.99 3.77
CA GLY A 49 3.96 -3.10 3.83
C GLY A 49 4.26 -2.60 5.25
N TRP A 50 3.23 -2.25 6.01
CA TRP A 50 3.38 -1.86 7.41
C TRP A 50 3.94 -3.00 8.26
N SER A 51 3.50 -4.24 8.04
CA SER A 51 4.04 -5.41 8.71
C SER A 51 5.54 -5.57 8.46
N ARG A 52 6.01 -5.35 7.22
CA ARG A 52 7.44 -5.44 6.88
C ARG A 52 8.27 -4.39 7.62
N VAL A 53 7.78 -3.15 7.69
CA VAL A 53 8.42 -2.06 8.46
C VAL A 53 8.52 -2.42 9.94
N MET A 54 7.43 -2.92 10.52
CA MET A 54 7.41 -3.31 11.94
C MET A 54 8.35 -4.49 12.23
N THR A 55 8.42 -5.47 11.34
CA THR A 55 9.39 -6.57 11.45
C THR A 55 10.82 -6.05 11.44
N GLU A 56 11.18 -5.19 10.49
CA GLU A 56 12.54 -4.63 10.43
C GLU A 56 12.88 -3.84 11.70
N LEU A 57 11.95 -3.03 12.22
CA LEU A 57 12.15 -2.28 13.47
C LEU A 57 12.38 -3.21 14.67
N MET A 58 11.66 -4.33 14.75
CA MET A 58 11.86 -5.32 15.82
C MET A 58 13.22 -6.01 15.67
N ASP A 59 13.58 -6.42 14.46
CA ASP A 59 14.86 -7.08 14.19
C ASP A 59 16.04 -6.14 14.49
N PHE A 60 15.94 -4.88 14.07
CA PHE A 60 16.92 -3.85 14.38
C PHE A 60 17.07 -3.63 15.89
N SER A 61 15.95 -3.52 16.61
CA SER A 61 15.95 -3.36 18.07
C SER A 61 16.60 -4.57 18.76
N GLY A 62 16.35 -5.78 18.26
CA GLY A 62 16.97 -7.01 18.74
C GLY A 62 18.49 -7.01 18.55
N ARG A 63 18.96 -6.70 17.33
CA ARG A 63 20.39 -6.58 17.02
C ARG A 63 21.05 -5.52 17.91
N ARG A 64 20.43 -4.35 18.06
CA ARG A 64 20.96 -3.25 18.87
C ARG A 64 21.07 -3.61 20.36
N LEU A 65 20.09 -4.36 20.89
CA LEU A 65 20.12 -4.83 22.27
C LEU A 65 21.26 -5.83 22.48
N GLN A 66 21.46 -6.77 21.55
CA GLN A 66 22.58 -7.71 21.61
C GLN A 66 23.93 -6.98 21.58
N ASP A 67 24.12 -6.03 20.67
CA ASP A 67 25.35 -5.22 20.59
C ASP A 67 25.63 -4.45 21.89
N ASN A 68 24.57 -3.95 22.55
CA ASN A 68 24.70 -3.29 23.85
C ASN A 68 25.15 -4.25 24.95
N LEU A 69 24.58 -5.46 25.01
CA LEU A 69 24.97 -6.47 25.99
C LEU A 69 26.42 -6.89 25.80
N ASP A 70 26.84 -7.12 24.56
CA ASP A 70 28.23 -7.45 24.23
C ASP A 70 29.19 -6.32 24.61
N THR A 71 28.80 -5.07 24.37
CA THR A 71 29.58 -3.89 24.76
C THR A 71 29.70 -3.78 26.28
N LEU A 72 28.62 -4.03 27.02
CA LEU A 72 28.61 -4.03 28.49
C LEU A 72 29.49 -5.15 29.05
N GLU A 73 29.43 -6.36 28.48
CA GLU A 73 30.29 -7.47 28.89
C GLU A 73 31.77 -7.14 28.69
N ARG A 74 32.13 -6.53 27.55
CA ARG A 74 33.49 -6.07 27.29
C ARG A 74 33.92 -4.98 28.25
N ALA A 75 33.05 -4.01 28.53
CA ALA A 75 33.33 -2.93 29.46
C ALA A 75 33.55 -3.46 30.88
N ALA A 76 32.75 -4.43 31.33
CA ALA A 76 32.86 -5.03 32.66
C ALA A 76 34.17 -5.81 32.86
N ARG A 77 34.79 -6.29 31.79
CA ARG A 77 36.09 -7.00 31.82
C ARG A 77 37.29 -6.09 31.56
N CYS A 78 37.05 -4.84 31.17
CA CYS A 78 38.10 -3.89 30.82
C CYS A 78 38.81 -3.40 32.09
N ASN A 79 40.14 -3.54 32.12
CA ASN A 79 40.99 -3.06 33.21
C ASN A 79 41.92 -1.91 32.77
N ASP A 80 41.87 -1.50 31.50
CA ASP A 80 42.66 -0.41 30.94
C ASP A 80 41.77 0.81 30.61
N PRO A 81 41.97 1.96 31.27
CA PRO A 81 41.27 3.20 30.96
C PRO A 81 41.43 3.64 29.49
N GLY A 82 42.60 3.37 28.87
CA GLY A 82 42.85 3.71 27.47
C GLY A 82 42.00 2.87 26.50
N GLU A 83 41.81 1.59 26.82
CA GLU A 83 40.92 0.67 26.11
C GLU A 83 39.45 1.07 26.26
N ALA A 84 39.02 1.44 27.47
CA ALA A 84 37.66 1.93 27.70
C ALA A 84 37.32 3.18 26.86
N LEU A 85 38.26 4.13 26.75
CA LEU A 85 38.12 5.33 25.92
C LEU A 85 37.99 4.99 24.42
N ARG A 86 38.84 4.08 23.92
CA ARG A 86 38.77 3.59 22.53
C ARG A 86 37.44 2.87 22.26
N MET A 87 36.94 2.09 23.21
CA MET A 87 35.63 1.44 23.13
C MET A 87 34.49 2.45 23.01
N GLN A 88 34.50 3.54 23.82
CA GLN A 88 33.46 4.56 23.73
C GLN A 88 33.50 5.32 22.39
N MET A 89 34.68 5.72 21.91
CA MET A 89 34.80 6.45 20.64
C MET A 89 34.34 5.61 19.45
N SER A 90 34.81 4.36 19.36
CA SER A 90 34.38 3.42 18.31
C SER A 90 32.89 3.09 18.39
N GLY A 91 32.34 2.97 19.61
CA GLY A 91 30.91 2.77 19.83
C GLY A 91 30.05 3.92 19.30
N LEU A 92 30.48 5.17 19.50
CA LEU A 92 29.80 6.37 18.99
C LEU A 92 29.77 6.41 17.46
N GLU A 93 30.93 6.23 16.80
CA GLU A 93 31.02 6.23 15.34
C GLU A 93 30.17 5.10 14.71
N SER A 94 30.26 3.91 15.29
CA SER A 94 29.47 2.75 14.85
C SER A 94 27.98 3.00 15.03
N THR A 95 27.55 3.55 16.18
CA THR A 95 26.14 3.82 16.47
C THR A 95 25.54 4.77 15.43
N VAL A 96 26.22 5.88 15.13
CA VAL A 96 25.70 6.85 14.16
C VAL A 96 25.51 6.21 12.79
N ARG A 97 26.48 5.43 12.33
CA ARG A 97 26.40 4.73 11.04
C ARG A 97 25.27 3.71 11.01
N VAL A 98 25.15 2.90 12.06
CA VAL A 98 24.13 1.84 12.16
C VAL A 98 22.71 2.43 12.12
N TYR A 99 22.46 3.54 12.84
CA TYR A 99 21.16 4.21 12.79
C TYR A 99 20.90 4.89 11.44
N ALA A 100 21.92 5.47 10.80
CA ALA A 100 21.77 6.06 9.46
C ALA A 100 21.44 4.99 8.40
N ASP A 101 22.16 3.87 8.42
CA ASP A 101 21.92 2.74 7.52
C ASP A 101 20.52 2.14 7.74
N GLU A 102 20.07 2.06 9.00
CA GLU A 102 18.72 1.60 9.33
C GLU A 102 17.63 2.57 8.86
N ALA A 103 17.82 3.87 9.03
CA ALA A 103 16.89 4.87 8.51
C ALA A 103 16.74 4.75 6.99
N GLY A 104 17.83 4.47 6.27
CA GLY A 104 17.80 4.16 4.85
C GLY A 104 16.95 2.93 4.51
N ARG A 105 17.14 1.81 5.22
CA ARG A 105 16.33 0.60 5.02
C ARG A 105 14.84 0.84 5.27
N ILE A 106 14.49 1.54 6.34
CA ILE A 106 13.09 1.89 6.64
C ILE A 106 12.52 2.81 5.56
N TYR A 107 13.29 3.78 5.07
CA TYR A 107 12.87 4.64 3.97
C TYR A 107 12.58 3.83 2.70
N ASP A 108 13.44 2.87 2.35
CA ASP A 108 13.24 2.00 1.18
C ASP A 108 11.97 1.14 1.31
N LEU A 109 11.73 0.57 2.50
CA LEU A 109 10.50 -0.20 2.78
C LEU A 109 9.24 0.66 2.68
N CYS A 110 9.27 1.87 3.23
CA CYS A 110 8.17 2.82 3.14
C CYS A 110 7.92 3.26 1.71
N SER A 111 8.97 3.59 0.96
CA SER A 111 8.89 4.00 -0.45
C SER A 111 8.29 2.89 -1.31
N LYS A 112 8.75 1.65 -1.11
CA LYS A 112 8.21 0.47 -1.80
C LYS A 112 6.74 0.23 -1.47
N THR A 113 6.38 0.32 -0.19
CA THR A 113 4.97 0.19 0.25
C THR A 113 4.10 1.28 -0.38
N GLY A 114 4.60 2.52 -0.43
CA GLY A 114 3.93 3.64 -1.08
C GLY A 114 3.67 3.37 -2.55
N GLN A 115 4.68 2.86 -3.28
CA GLN A 115 4.53 2.48 -4.68
C GLN A 115 3.50 1.36 -4.85
N GLU A 116 3.58 0.29 -4.05
CA GLU A 116 2.63 -0.83 -4.08
C GLU A 116 1.17 -0.36 -3.85
N CYS A 117 0.97 0.64 -2.98
CA CYS A 117 -0.33 1.27 -2.74
C CYS A 117 -0.79 2.15 -3.91
N MET A 118 0.10 2.94 -4.51
CA MET A 118 -0.23 3.77 -5.69
C MET A 118 -0.64 2.89 -6.88
N ASP A 119 0.09 1.80 -7.12
CA ASP A 119 -0.23 0.85 -8.19
C ASP A 119 -1.64 0.26 -7.98
N ALA A 120 -1.97 -0.12 -6.74
CA ALA A 120 -3.33 -0.59 -6.42
C ALA A 120 -4.39 0.50 -6.63
N PHE A 121 -4.06 1.76 -6.36
CA PHE A 121 -5.00 2.87 -6.59
C PHE A 121 -5.21 3.14 -8.08
N ASP A 122 -4.16 3.11 -8.89
CA ASP A 122 -4.23 3.28 -10.35
C ASP A 122 -5.01 2.16 -11.03
N ASP A 123 -4.79 0.91 -10.63
CA ASP A 123 -5.57 -0.25 -11.09
C ASP A 123 -7.08 -0.05 -10.82
N ASN A 124 -7.43 0.59 -9.71
CA ASN A 124 -8.80 0.93 -9.37
C ASN A 124 -9.36 2.13 -10.14
N GLY A 125 -8.54 3.13 -10.44
CA GLY A 125 -8.90 4.26 -11.29
C GLY A 125 -9.23 3.82 -12.72
N ASP A 126 -8.45 2.88 -13.26
CA ASP A 126 -8.70 2.27 -14.57
C ASP A 126 -9.97 1.41 -14.56
N ALA A 127 -10.21 0.67 -13.47
CA ALA A 127 -11.45 -0.09 -13.30
C ALA A 127 -12.69 0.82 -13.14
N ALA A 128 -12.56 2.02 -12.59
CA ALA A 128 -13.66 2.98 -12.38
C ALA A 128 -14.00 3.82 -13.63
N GLY A 129 -13.23 3.70 -14.72
CA GLY A 129 -13.47 4.43 -15.97
C GLY A 129 -13.20 5.93 -15.87
N THR A 130 -12.39 6.37 -14.89
CA THR A 130 -12.13 7.80 -14.62
C THR A 130 -10.95 8.38 -15.39
N LYS A 131 -10.15 7.57 -16.11
CA LYS A 131 -9.15 8.11 -17.04
C LYS A 131 -9.84 8.68 -18.29
N PRO A 132 -9.66 9.97 -18.63
CA PRO A 132 -10.05 10.47 -19.93
C PRO A 132 -9.28 9.69 -21.00
N SER A 133 -10.01 9.20 -22.01
CA SER A 133 -9.45 8.53 -23.18
C SER A 133 -8.24 9.33 -23.70
N PRO A 134 -7.09 8.70 -24.02
CA PRO A 134 -5.98 9.43 -24.62
C PRO A 134 -6.49 10.05 -25.92
N SER A 135 -6.58 11.38 -25.94
CA SER A 135 -6.98 12.12 -27.12
C SER A 135 -6.04 11.74 -28.25
N ARG A 136 -6.62 11.19 -29.33
CA ARG A 136 -5.94 11.04 -30.62
C ARG A 136 -5.55 12.43 -31.11
N HIS A 137 -4.35 12.88 -30.77
CA HIS A 137 -3.67 13.95 -31.46
C HIS A 137 -2.26 13.49 -31.79
N ALA A 138 -2.10 12.95 -33.00
CA ALA A 138 -0.94 13.12 -33.88
C ALA A 138 -1.08 12.16 -35.06
N ALA A 139 -1.62 12.65 -36.18
CA ALA A 139 -1.20 12.30 -37.55
C ALA A 139 -2.11 13.03 -38.55
N GLU A 140 -1.83 14.31 -38.76
CA GLU A 140 -1.93 14.96 -40.09
C GLU A 140 -0.69 15.84 -40.27
#